data_AF-A0A7C7H6P0-F1
#
_entry.id   AF-A0A7C7H6P0-F1
#
_cell.length_a   1.000
_cell.length_b   1.000
_cell.length_c   1.000
_cell.angle_alpha   90.00
_cell.angle_beta   90.00
_cell.angle_gamma   90.00
#
_symmetry.space_group_name_H-M   'P 1'
#
loop_
_entity.id
_entity.type
_entity.pdbx_description
1 polymer ?
#
loop_
_entity_poly.entity_id
_entity_poly.type
_entity_poly.pdbx_seq_one_letter_code
_entity_poly.pdbx_strand_id
1 'polypeptide(L)'
;MRLSTILLISAIFGACSGDSAPVFTDAGAAIDQADSAMSAGDEDLAKAGYEYARDNGDSDIQADALMGLFELGCAGADDDMAFVNFEALSSSHAGKLTQSELKRMVDLCVTSATIETGDGIIDFAMKTFPAMQEDLAQPAAAIEKIRTEGPGADLSGLGYAGD
;
A
#
# COMPACT_ATOMS: atom_id res chain seq x y z
N MET A 1 1.66 -50.77 -52.83
CA MET A 1 1.90 -49.40 -53.34
C MET A 1 1.50 -48.41 -52.27
N ARG A 2 2.45 -47.53 -51.91
CA ARG A 2 2.37 -46.30 -51.10
C ARG A 2 2.14 -46.41 -49.58
N LEU A 3 3.27 -46.53 -48.88
CA LEU A 3 3.55 -45.80 -47.63
C LEU A 3 3.46 -44.29 -47.88
N SER A 4 2.89 -43.56 -46.92
CA SER A 4 3.13 -42.12 -46.63
C SER A 4 2.18 -41.72 -45.49
N THR A 5 2.47 -40.90 -44.49
CA THR A 5 3.69 -40.31 -43.93
C THR A 5 3.20 -39.76 -42.58
N ILE A 6 3.85 -40.12 -41.47
CA ILE A 6 3.59 -39.54 -40.14
C ILE A 6 4.04 -38.08 -40.19
N LEU A 7 3.14 -37.15 -39.87
CA LEU A 7 3.49 -35.76 -39.57
C LEU A 7 3.13 -35.48 -38.12
N LEU A 8 4.11 -35.76 -37.24
CA LEU A 8 4.22 -35.11 -35.94
C LEU A 8 4.43 -33.62 -36.21
N ILE A 9 3.42 -32.80 -35.92
CA ILE A 9 3.63 -31.36 -35.75
C ILE A 9 3.85 -31.13 -34.27
N SER A 10 5.11 -31.23 -33.87
CA SER A 10 5.63 -30.67 -32.62
C SER A 10 5.59 -29.15 -32.74
N ALA A 11 4.43 -28.54 -32.48
CA ALA A 11 4.36 -27.11 -32.20
C ALA A 11 4.76 -26.89 -30.75
N ILE A 12 6.08 -26.86 -30.53
CA ILE A 12 6.69 -26.21 -29.38
C ILE A 12 6.36 -24.72 -29.56
N PHE A 13 5.25 -24.27 -28.98
CA PHE A 13 5.13 -22.86 -28.63
C PHE A 13 6.04 -22.66 -27.44
N GLY A 14 7.24 -22.17 -27.72
CA GLY A 14 8.12 -21.61 -26.72
C GLY A 14 7.33 -20.54 -25.98
N ALA A 15 7.02 -20.82 -24.71
CA ALA A 15 6.71 -19.80 -23.73
C ALA A 15 7.97 -18.96 -23.52
N CYS A 16 8.20 -18.02 -24.43
CA CYS A 16 8.94 -16.81 -24.10
C CYS A 16 7.97 -15.99 -23.24
N SER A 17 8.14 -16.07 -21.92
CA SER A 17 7.57 -15.15 -20.95
C SER A 17 8.11 -13.75 -21.23
N GLY A 18 7.53 -13.10 -22.25
CA GLY A 18 7.71 -11.69 -22.53
C GLY A 18 6.91 -10.93 -21.49
N ASP A 19 7.55 -10.75 -20.34
CA ASP A 19 7.14 -9.94 -19.20
C ASP A 19 6.90 -8.51 -19.71
N SER A 20 5.68 -8.25 -20.18
CA SER A 20 5.29 -6.95 -20.69
C SER A 20 4.80 -6.18 -19.48
N ALA A 21 5.71 -5.43 -18.85
CA ALA A 21 5.36 -4.51 -17.78
C ALA A 21 4.14 -3.66 -18.22
N PRO A 22 3.21 -3.38 -17.31
CA PRO A 22 2.03 -2.59 -17.64
C PRO A 22 2.45 -1.23 -18.23
N VAL A 23 1.83 -0.85 -19.35
CA VAL A 23 2.16 0.39 -20.05
C VAL A 23 1.09 1.43 -19.72
N PHE A 24 1.44 2.36 -18.84
CA PHE A 24 0.61 3.51 -18.50
C PHE A 24 0.96 4.69 -19.42
N THR A 25 -0.06 5.45 -19.81
CA THR A 25 0.10 6.65 -20.67
C THR A 25 -0.61 7.89 -20.13
N ASP A 26 -1.39 7.71 -19.05
CA ASP A 26 -2.15 8.74 -18.37
C ASP A 26 -2.14 8.42 -16.88
N ALA A 27 -1.85 9.42 -16.04
CA ALA A 27 -1.67 9.22 -14.60
C ALA A 27 -2.98 8.95 -13.87
N GLY A 28 -4.09 9.55 -14.31
CA GLY A 28 -5.41 9.29 -13.73
C GLY A 28 -5.87 7.85 -14.02
N ALA A 29 -5.76 7.43 -15.28
CA ALA A 29 -6.06 6.05 -15.67
C ALA A 29 -5.12 5.02 -15.03
N ALA A 30 -3.91 5.41 -14.64
CA ALA A 30 -2.98 4.56 -13.90
C ALA A 30 -3.43 4.34 -12.44
N ILE A 31 -3.93 5.38 -11.76
CA ILE A 31 -4.55 5.23 -10.42
C ILE A 31 -5.78 4.33 -10.49
N ASP A 32 -6.71 4.56 -11.43
CA ASP A 32 -7.92 3.74 -11.55
C ASP A 32 -7.58 2.25 -11.75
N GLN A 33 -6.53 1.96 -12.53
CA GLN A 33 -6.03 0.61 -12.73
C GLN A 33 -5.33 0.06 -11.49
N ALA A 34 -4.57 0.89 -10.79
CA ALA A 34 -3.90 0.50 -9.55
C ALA A 34 -4.91 0.14 -8.44
N ASP A 35 -5.95 0.94 -8.25
CA ASP A 35 -7.02 0.67 -7.29
C ASP A 35 -7.78 -0.63 -7.62
N SER A 36 -8.02 -0.85 -8.92
CA SER A 36 -8.62 -2.08 -9.42
C SER A 36 -7.72 -3.30 -9.17
N ALA A 37 -6.42 -3.15 -9.39
CA ALA A 37 -5.41 -4.18 -9.14
C ALA A 37 -5.26 -4.50 -7.66
N MET A 38 -5.23 -3.48 -6.81
CA MET A 38 -5.21 -3.59 -5.34
C MET A 38 -6.42 -4.41 -4.86
N SER A 39 -7.61 -4.08 -5.36
CA SER A 39 -8.85 -4.81 -5.05
C SER A 39 -8.84 -6.26 -5.54
N ALA A 40 -8.08 -6.55 -6.60
CA ALA A 40 -7.92 -7.88 -7.17
C ALA A 40 -6.76 -8.69 -6.55
N GLY A 41 -5.96 -8.08 -5.66
CA GLY A 41 -4.75 -8.67 -5.08
C GLY A 41 -3.56 -8.74 -6.05
N ASP A 42 -3.58 -7.97 -7.13
CA ASP A 42 -2.44 -7.83 -8.05
C ASP A 42 -1.54 -6.68 -7.58
N GLU A 43 -0.73 -6.99 -6.56
CA GLU A 43 0.15 -6.02 -5.88
C GLU A 43 1.19 -5.41 -6.82
N ASP A 44 1.72 -6.19 -7.77
CA ASP A 44 2.72 -5.73 -8.74
C ASP A 44 2.13 -4.68 -9.70
N LEU A 45 0.92 -4.95 -10.22
CA LEU A 45 0.22 -4.00 -11.07
C LEU A 45 -0.22 -2.75 -10.29
N ALA A 46 -0.71 -2.93 -9.06
CA ALA A 46 -1.08 -1.83 -8.17
C ALA A 46 0.11 -0.90 -7.92
N LYS A 47 1.25 -1.49 -7.52
CA LYS A 47 2.50 -0.76 -7.31
C LYS A 47 2.93 0.02 -8.55
N ALA A 48 2.98 -0.65 -9.70
CA ALA A 48 3.42 -0.02 -10.94
C ALA A 48 2.51 1.16 -11.35
N GLY A 49 1.20 1.02 -11.16
CA GLY A 49 0.23 2.08 -11.48
C GLY A 49 0.36 3.28 -10.54
N TYR A 50 0.48 3.06 -9.23
CA TYR A 50 0.69 4.15 -8.28
C TYR A 50 2.07 4.81 -8.46
N GLU A 51 3.15 4.06 -8.70
CA GLU A 51 4.47 4.65 -8.98
C GLU A 51 4.44 5.52 -10.24
N TYR A 52 3.78 5.05 -11.31
CA TYR A 52 3.60 5.86 -12.52
C TYR A 52 2.81 7.14 -12.24
N ALA A 53 1.71 7.05 -11.48
CA ALA A 53 0.87 8.19 -11.13
C ALA A 53 1.59 9.20 -10.22
N ARG A 54 2.38 8.73 -9.26
CA ARG A 54 3.25 9.58 -8.43
C ARG A 54 4.26 10.34 -9.29
N ASP A 55 4.84 9.71 -10.30
CA ASP A 55 5.91 10.31 -11.09
C ASP A 55 5.39 11.24 -12.21
N ASN A 56 4.15 11.04 -12.67
CA ASN A 56 3.61 11.73 -13.86
C ASN A 56 2.30 12.50 -13.63
N GLY A 57 1.68 12.36 -12.46
CA GLY A 57 0.44 13.03 -12.09
C GLY A 57 0.60 14.51 -11.75
N ASP A 58 -0.53 15.22 -11.70
CA ASP A 58 -0.57 16.53 -11.04
C ASP A 58 -0.55 16.37 -9.51
N SER A 59 -0.50 17.48 -8.78
CA SER A 59 -0.31 17.45 -7.32
C SER A 59 -1.40 16.68 -6.56
N ASP A 60 -2.61 16.56 -7.09
CA ASP A 60 -3.69 15.81 -6.45
C ASP A 60 -3.51 14.32 -6.73
N ILE A 61 -3.26 13.95 -7.99
CA ILE A 61 -2.97 12.56 -8.40
C ILE A 61 -1.73 12.03 -7.67
N GLN A 62 -0.69 12.85 -7.51
CA GLN A 62 0.52 12.47 -6.79
C GLN A 62 0.24 12.14 -5.32
N ALA A 63 -0.61 12.94 -4.65
CA ALA A 63 -0.98 12.67 -3.26
C ALA A 63 -1.79 11.38 -3.13
N ASP A 64 -2.74 11.15 -4.04
CA ASP A 64 -3.58 9.95 -4.05
C ASP A 64 -2.72 8.70 -4.32
N ALA A 65 -1.75 8.79 -5.25
CA ALA A 65 -0.80 7.71 -5.52
C ALA A 65 0.11 7.40 -4.33
N LEU A 66 0.59 8.40 -3.61
CA LEU A 66 1.38 8.21 -2.39
C LEU A 66 0.54 7.55 -1.29
N MET A 67 -0.74 7.90 -1.15
CA MET A 67 -1.65 7.21 -0.25
C MET A 67 -1.83 5.74 -0.64
N GLY A 68 -2.05 5.46 -1.93
CA GLY A 68 -2.16 4.10 -2.45
C GLY A 68 -0.90 3.26 -2.19
N LEU A 69 0.30 3.83 -2.37
CA LEU A 69 1.56 3.14 -2.05
C LEU A 69 1.75 2.91 -0.54
N PHE A 70 1.32 3.86 0.30
CA PHE A 70 1.31 3.67 1.76
C PHE A 70 0.39 2.50 2.15
N GLU A 71 -0.82 2.46 1.58
CA GLU A 71 -1.79 1.39 1.85
C GLU A 71 -1.32 0.03 1.34
N LEU A 72 -0.70 -0.01 0.17
CA LEU A 72 -0.08 -1.21 -0.38
C LEU A 72 1.06 -1.72 0.52
N GLY A 73 1.91 -0.82 1.01
CA GLY A 73 2.95 -1.15 1.99
C GLY A 73 2.37 -1.77 3.26
N CYS A 74 1.28 -1.18 3.79
CA CYS A 74 0.56 -1.76 4.92
C CYS A 74 -0.02 -3.15 4.59
N ALA A 75 -0.71 -3.31 3.46
CA ALA A 75 -1.30 -4.59 3.08
C ALA A 75 -0.26 -5.72 2.97
N GLY A 76 0.97 -5.40 2.52
CA GLY A 76 2.09 -6.33 2.44
C GLY A 76 2.93 -6.47 3.72
N ALA A 77 2.57 -5.76 4.81
CA ALA A 77 3.40 -5.58 6.01
C ALA A 77 4.83 -5.09 5.71
N ASP A 78 4.98 -4.30 4.64
CA ASP A 78 6.21 -3.62 4.20
C ASP A 78 6.26 -2.22 4.84
N ASP A 79 6.84 -2.18 6.05
CA ASP A 79 6.97 -0.96 6.86
C ASP A 79 7.83 0.10 6.16
N ASP A 80 8.89 -0.30 5.45
CA ASP A 80 9.77 0.62 4.72
C ASP A 80 9.00 1.32 3.58
N MET A 81 8.21 0.56 2.82
CA MET A 81 7.36 1.12 1.76
C MET A 81 6.30 2.06 2.34
N ALA A 82 5.63 1.65 3.41
CA ALA A 82 4.65 2.49 4.08
C ALA A 82 5.29 3.81 4.56
N PHE A 83 6.44 3.73 5.24
CA PHE A 83 7.14 4.87 5.81
C PHE A 83 7.57 5.88 4.75
N VAL A 84 8.27 5.44 3.70
CA VAL A 84 8.79 6.33 2.65
C VAL A 84 7.66 7.10 1.96
N ASN A 85 6.52 6.44 1.71
CA ASN A 85 5.39 7.10 1.06
C ASN A 85 4.64 8.03 2.01
N PHE A 86 4.53 7.70 3.30
CA PHE A 86 4.04 8.64 4.31
C PHE A 86 4.95 9.87 4.48
N GLU A 87 6.28 9.69 4.48
CA GLU A 87 7.23 10.79 4.54
C GLU A 87 7.10 11.73 3.33
N ALA A 88 6.98 11.17 2.13
CA ALA A 88 6.73 11.94 0.91
C ALA A 88 5.39 12.70 0.98
N LEU A 89 4.32 12.04 1.44
CA LEU A 89 2.99 12.63 1.58
C LEU A 89 3.00 13.78 2.61
N SER A 90 3.61 13.56 3.78
CA SER A 90 3.67 14.55 4.87
C SER A 90 4.61 15.72 4.57
N SER A 91 5.63 15.54 3.73
CA SER A 91 6.54 16.62 3.33
C SER A 91 6.02 17.47 2.17
N SER A 92 5.34 16.85 1.20
CA SER A 92 4.99 17.51 -0.07
C SER A 92 3.48 17.78 -0.22
N HIS A 93 2.65 17.04 0.50
CA HIS A 93 1.18 17.10 0.40
C HIS A 93 0.49 17.16 1.77
N ALA A 94 1.14 17.74 2.78
CA ALA A 94 0.64 17.83 4.16
C ALA A 94 -0.80 18.36 4.28
N GLY A 95 -1.24 19.23 3.35
CA GLY A 95 -2.60 19.76 3.32
C GLY A 95 -3.70 18.71 3.08
N LYS A 96 -3.34 17.50 2.62
CA LYS A 96 -4.25 16.36 2.45
C LYS A 96 -4.40 15.53 3.74
N LEU A 97 -3.45 15.66 4.68
CA LEU A 97 -3.42 14.90 5.93
C LEU A 97 -4.29 15.57 7.00
N THR A 98 -5.57 15.23 6.99
CA THR A 98 -6.51 15.65 8.04
C THR A 98 -6.38 14.80 9.30
N GLN A 99 -6.99 15.22 10.41
CA GLN A 99 -7.03 14.43 11.64
C GLN A 99 -7.66 13.05 11.44
N SER A 100 -8.77 12.98 10.70
CA SER A 100 -9.41 11.70 10.38
C SER A 100 -8.54 10.81 9.50
N GLU A 101 -7.80 11.41 8.57
CA GLU A 101 -6.91 10.66 7.68
C GLU A 101 -5.74 10.08 8.45
N LEU A 102 -5.07 10.90 9.27
CA LEU A 102 -3.97 10.44 10.12
C LEU A 102 -4.42 9.34 11.08
N LYS A 103 -5.60 9.48 11.68
CA LYS A 103 -6.14 8.41 12.54
C LYS A 103 -6.35 7.11 11.74
N ARG A 104 -6.96 7.19 10.56
CA ARG A 104 -7.19 6.03 9.67
C ARG A 104 -5.88 5.35 9.29
N MET A 105 -4.85 6.14 8.96
CA MET A 105 -3.53 5.62 8.62
C MET A 105 -2.86 4.90 9.81
N VAL A 106 -2.94 5.46 11.02
CA VAL A 106 -2.43 4.78 12.23
C VAL A 106 -3.20 3.49 12.51
N ASP A 107 -4.54 3.51 12.38
CA ASP A 107 -5.36 2.30 12.55
C ASP A 107 -4.95 1.22 11.53
N LEU A 108 -4.65 1.60 10.29
CA LEU A 108 -4.15 0.68 9.27
C LEU A 108 -2.76 0.10 9.64
N CYS A 109 -1.87 0.91 10.20
CA CYS A 109 -0.58 0.44 10.71
C CYS A 109 -0.74 -0.57 11.85
N VAL A 110 -1.72 -0.37 12.74
CA VAL A 110 -2.05 -1.32 13.80
C VAL A 110 -2.49 -2.65 13.22
N THR A 111 -3.44 -2.67 12.28
CA THR A 111 -3.95 -3.92 11.70
C THR A 111 -2.93 -4.64 10.82
N SER A 112 -1.96 -3.91 10.29
CA SER A 112 -0.93 -4.42 9.38
C SER A 112 0.41 -4.72 10.07
N ALA A 113 0.53 -4.38 11.35
CA ALA A 113 1.77 -4.45 12.12
C ALA A 113 2.95 -3.68 11.50
N THR A 114 2.70 -2.55 10.81
CA THR A 114 3.73 -1.61 10.33
C THR A 114 4.05 -0.58 11.43
N ILE A 115 4.79 -1.05 12.43
CA ILE A 115 4.98 -0.39 13.73
C ILE A 115 5.79 0.90 13.63
N GLU A 116 6.87 0.91 12.86
CA GLU A 116 7.73 2.09 12.76
C GLU A 116 7.02 3.22 12.01
N THR A 117 6.29 2.90 10.95
CA THR A 117 5.44 3.86 10.26
C THR A 117 4.33 4.38 11.17
N GLY A 118 3.67 3.50 11.94
CA GLY A 118 2.62 3.90 12.87
C GLY A 118 3.10 4.91 13.91
N ASP A 119 4.28 4.71 14.51
CA ASP A 119 4.90 5.69 15.41
C ASP A 119 5.16 7.03 14.71
N GLY A 120 5.74 6.98 13.50
CA GLY A 120 6.05 8.18 12.72
C GLY A 120 4.80 9.01 12.41
N ILE A 121 3.67 8.36 12.11
CA ILE A 121 2.40 9.03 11.87
C ILE A 121 1.85 9.62 13.18
N ILE A 122 1.92 8.91 14.31
CA ILE A 122 1.50 9.44 15.62
C ILE A 122 2.31 10.69 15.97
N ASP A 123 3.63 10.65 15.84
CA ASP A 123 4.50 11.79 16.13
C ASP A 123 4.16 13.00 15.24
N PHE A 124 3.97 12.76 13.94
CA PHE A 124 3.54 13.80 13.01
C PHE A 124 2.16 14.37 13.37
N ALA A 125 1.20 13.51 13.69
CA ALA A 125 -0.16 13.90 14.04
C ALA A 125 -0.20 14.71 15.35
N MET A 126 0.54 14.29 16.37
CA MET A 126 0.65 14.99 17.65
C MET A 126 1.31 16.37 17.51
N LYS A 127 2.28 16.50 16.61
CA LYS A 127 2.92 17.79 16.30
C LYS A 127 2.00 18.72 15.51
N THR A 128 1.23 18.19 14.57
CA THR A 128 0.41 18.98 13.63
C THR A 128 -0.97 19.30 14.20
N PHE A 129 -1.55 18.36 14.94
CA PHE A 129 -2.87 18.42 15.56
C PHE A 129 -2.83 17.92 17.01
N PRO A 130 -2.32 18.71 17.97
CA PRO A 130 -2.17 18.30 19.36
C PRO A 130 -3.47 17.83 20.04
N ALA A 131 -4.64 18.24 19.52
CA ALA A 131 -5.95 17.81 20.01
C ALA A 131 -6.22 16.31 19.80
N MET A 132 -5.48 15.63 18.90
CA MET A 132 -5.62 14.20 18.63
C MET A 132 -5.05 13.30 19.74
N GLN A 133 -4.48 13.86 20.81
CA GLN A 133 -3.84 13.09 21.89
C GLN A 133 -4.72 11.97 22.44
N GLU A 134 -5.98 12.28 22.71
CA GLU A 134 -6.93 11.29 23.25
C GLU A 134 -7.33 10.26 22.18
N ASP A 135 -7.53 10.71 20.94
CA ASP A 135 -7.94 9.85 19.81
C ASP A 135 -6.84 8.85 19.40
N LEU A 136 -5.57 9.18 19.65
CA LEU A 136 -4.40 8.36 19.31
C LEU A 136 -3.89 7.50 20.48
N ALA A 137 -4.43 7.67 21.69
CA ALA A 137 -3.98 6.92 22.86
C ALA A 137 -4.18 5.40 22.71
N GLN A 138 -5.31 4.99 22.14
CA GLN A 138 -5.64 3.59 21.90
C GLN A 138 -4.78 2.97 20.77
N PRO A 139 -4.65 3.60 19.58
CA PRO A 139 -3.71 3.13 18.57
C PRO A 139 -2.26 3.03 19.05
N ALA A 140 -1.77 4.03 19.81
CA ALA A 140 -0.42 4.00 20.39
C ALA A 140 -0.20 2.80 21.33
N ALA A 141 -1.20 2.50 22.17
CA ALA A 141 -1.15 1.32 23.05
C ALA A 141 -1.16 0.01 22.25
N ALA A 142 -1.88 -0.03 21.12
CA ALA A 142 -1.91 -1.21 20.25
C ALA A 142 -0.57 -1.44 19.55
N ILE A 143 0.05 -0.38 19.01
CA ILE A 143 1.39 -0.43 18.41
C ILE A 143 2.42 -0.94 19.42
N GLU A 144 2.41 -0.45 20.65
CA GLU A 144 3.35 -0.92 21.69
C GLU A 144 3.11 -2.39 22.07
N LYS A 145 1.85 -2.82 22.11
CA LYS A 145 1.52 -4.23 22.36
C LYS A 145 2.00 -5.13 21.23
N ILE A 146 1.84 -4.73 19.96
CA ILE A 146 2.37 -5.47 18.81
C ILE A 146 3.90 -5.48 18.85
N ARG A 147 4.57 -4.38 19.20
CA ARG A 147 6.03 -4.32 19.32
C ARG A 147 6.56 -5.32 20.35
N THR A 148 5.85 -5.48 21.47
CA THR A 148 6.30 -6.32 22.59
C THR A 148 5.90 -7.79 22.45
N GLU A 149 4.74 -8.07 21.85
CA GLU A 149 4.17 -9.44 21.75
C GLU A 149 4.21 -10.02 20.33
N GLY A 150 4.50 -9.19 19.32
CA GLY A 150 4.54 -9.52 17.90
C GLY A 150 3.22 -9.26 17.15
N PRO A 151 3.20 -9.45 15.80
CA PRO A 151 2.02 -9.19 14.96
C PRO A 151 0.74 -9.95 15.31
N GLY A 152 0.83 -11.00 16.12
CA GLY A 152 -0.32 -11.80 16.60
C GLY A 152 -0.83 -11.41 17.98
N ALA A 153 -0.47 -10.23 18.49
CA ALA A 153 -0.93 -9.77 19.80
C ALA A 153 -2.46 -9.66 19.86
N ASP A 154 -3.06 -10.02 21.00
CA ASP A 154 -4.52 -9.87 21.20
C ASP A 154 -4.88 -8.40 21.47
N LEU A 155 -5.42 -7.73 20.46
CA LEU A 155 -5.78 -6.31 20.54
C LEU A 155 -7.27 -6.08 20.87
N SER A 156 -8.04 -7.14 21.15
CA SER A 156 -9.49 -7.04 21.37
C SER A 156 -9.86 -6.12 22.55
N GLY A 157 -9.06 -6.15 23.62
CA GLY A 157 -9.20 -5.26 24.77
C GLY A 157 -8.89 -3.78 24.45
N LEU A 158 -8.25 -3.52 23.31
CA LEU A 158 -7.96 -2.20 22.76
C LEU A 158 -8.86 -1.90 21.56
N GLY A 159 -10.00 -2.57 21.41
CA GLY A 159 -11.00 -2.25 20.38
C GLY A 159 -10.64 -2.61 18.94
N TYR A 160 -9.50 -3.28 18.71
CA TYR A 160 -9.18 -3.90 17.43
C TYR A 160 -9.56 -5.37 17.50
N ALA A 161 -10.72 -5.73 16.93
CA ALA A 161 -11.08 -7.12 16.79
C ALA A 161 -10.16 -7.77 15.75
N GLY A 162 -9.63 -8.95 16.06
CA GLY A 162 -9.00 -9.80 15.05
C GLY A 162 -10.07 -10.37 14.13
N ASP A 163 -9.82 -10.35 12.83
CA ASP A 163 -10.65 -10.99 11.81
C ASP A 163 -10.74 -12.51 12.00
#